data_AF-A0A1F1Q4J9-F1
#
_entry.id   AF-A0A1F1Q4J9-F1
#
_cell.length_a   1.000
_cell.length_b   1.000
_cell.length_c   1.000
_cell.angle_alpha   90.00
_cell.angle_beta   90.00
_cell.angle_gamma   90.00
#
_symmetry.space_group_name_H-M   'P 1'
#
loop_
_entity.id
_entity.type
_entity.pdbx_description
1 polymer ?
#
loop_
_entity_poly.entity_id
_entity_poly.type
_entity_poly.pdbx_seq_one_letter_code
_entity_poly.pdbx_strand_id
1 'polypeptide(L)'
;MAKRLIDFGFHAPTMSFPVAGTLMIEPTESESKEELDRFCDAMIQIREEIRAVENGTLDKDDNPLKNAPHTAAELVGEWAHGYSREQAVYPLPSLVEAKYWPPVGRVDNVFGDRNLVCACPSIESYQDA
;
A
#
# COMPACT_ATOMS: atom_id res chain seq x y z
N MET A 1 5.07 -1.23 -5.24
CA MET A 1 5.35 0.18 -4.89
C MET A 1 4.08 0.98 -4.61
N ALA A 2 3.20 1.23 -5.59
CA ALA A 2 2.04 2.09 -5.39
C ALA A 2 1.11 1.71 -4.21
N LYS A 3 0.79 0.42 -4.07
CA LYS A 3 -0.02 -0.04 -2.92
C LYS A 3 0.72 0.05 -1.59
N ARG A 4 2.06 -0.10 -1.61
CA ARG A 4 2.90 0.02 -0.42
C ARG A 4 2.93 1.45 0.11
N LEU A 5 2.92 2.46 -0.76
CA LEU A 5 2.87 3.88 -0.36
C LEU A 5 1.65 4.21 0.52
N ILE A 6 0.54 3.48 0.38
CA ILE A 6 -0.65 3.64 1.22
C ILE A 6 -0.33 3.33 2.69
N ASP A 7 0.52 2.33 2.95
CA ASP A 7 0.94 1.99 4.30
C ASP A 7 1.80 3.10 4.93
N PHE A 8 2.46 3.91 4.10
CA PHE A 8 3.19 5.12 4.47
C PHE A 8 2.31 6.38 4.51
N GLY A 9 0.98 6.24 4.34
CA GLY A 9 0.04 7.36 4.37
C GLY A 9 0.00 8.19 3.09
N PHE A 10 0.59 7.72 1.99
CA PHE A 10 0.60 8.42 0.71
C PHE A 10 -0.35 7.80 -0.30
N HIS A 11 -1.07 8.66 -1.03
CA HIS A 11 -1.65 8.27 -2.30
C HIS A 11 -0.52 8.05 -3.32
N ALA A 12 -0.67 7.05 -4.19
CA ALA A 12 0.33 6.78 -5.21
C ALA A 12 0.40 7.92 -6.26
N PRO A 13 1.59 8.28 -6.74
CA PRO A 13 1.72 9.19 -7.88
C PRO A 13 1.16 8.54 -9.16
N THR A 14 1.16 9.30 -10.27
CA THR A 14 0.71 8.79 -11.57
C THR A 14 1.47 7.52 -11.94
N MET A 15 0.72 6.45 -12.23
CA MET A 15 1.27 5.12 -12.48
C MET A 15 1.27 4.77 -13.96
N SER A 16 2.39 4.21 -14.45
CA SER A 16 2.53 3.60 -15.78
C SER A 16 2.21 4.53 -16.96
N PHE A 17 2.31 5.84 -16.75
CA PHE A 17 2.19 6.86 -17.78
C PHE A 17 3.18 7.99 -17.49
N PRO A 18 3.86 8.57 -18.50
CA PRO A 18 3.80 8.22 -19.93
C PRO A 18 4.55 6.93 -20.30
N VAL A 19 5.31 6.34 -19.36
CA VAL A 19 6.07 5.11 -19.57
C VAL A 19 5.50 3.98 -18.72
N ALA A 20 5.24 2.82 -19.35
CA ALA A 20 4.73 1.66 -18.64
C ALA A 20 5.72 1.18 -17.57
N GLY A 21 5.21 0.86 -16.36
CA GLY A 21 6.02 0.39 -15.25
C GLY A 21 6.75 1.48 -14.46
N THR A 22 6.63 2.77 -14.82
CA THR A 22 7.22 3.88 -14.08
C THR A 22 6.19 4.61 -13.20
N LEU A 23 6.70 5.48 -12.32
CA LEU A 23 5.92 6.44 -11.56
C LEU A 23 6.32 7.85 -11.99
N MET A 24 5.33 8.74 -12.19
CA MET A 24 5.56 10.16 -12.50
C MET A 24 5.06 11.01 -11.33
N ILE A 25 5.97 11.74 -10.69
CA ILE A 25 5.74 12.47 -9.43
C ILE A 25 5.76 13.97 -9.71
N GLU A 26 4.72 14.68 -9.26
CA GLU A 26 4.60 16.13 -9.29
C GLU A 26 4.16 16.62 -7.91
N PRO A 27 5.03 17.28 -7.13
CA PRO A 27 4.70 17.71 -5.78
C PRO A 27 3.82 18.96 -5.71
N THR A 28 3.79 19.78 -6.76
CA THR A 28 3.26 21.16 -6.74
C THR A 28 4.03 22.10 -5.79
N GLU A 29 3.78 23.40 -5.90
CA GLU A 29 4.37 24.45 -5.08
C GLU A 29 3.73 24.60 -3.70
N SER A 30 2.59 23.95 -3.47
CA SER A 30 1.82 24.09 -2.23
C SER A 30 2.33 23.20 -1.10
N GLU A 31 3.13 22.18 -1.43
CA GLU A 31 3.64 21.21 -0.45
C GLU A 31 4.88 21.73 0.27
N SER A 32 4.92 21.55 1.58
CA SER A 32 6.04 21.97 2.41
C SER A 32 7.24 21.05 2.18
N LYS A 33 8.46 21.55 2.44
CA LYS A 33 9.67 20.72 2.38
C LYS A 33 9.55 19.47 3.27
N GLU A 34 8.92 19.60 4.43
CA GLU A 34 8.72 18.50 5.38
C GLU A 34 7.87 17.37 4.77
N GLU A 35 6.84 17.71 4.00
CA GLU A 35 6.02 16.70 3.32
C GLU A 35 6.76 16.06 2.13
N LEU A 36 7.57 16.85 1.41
CA LEU A 36 8.45 16.31 0.35
C LEU A 36 9.49 15.34 0.92
N ASP A 37 10.09 15.68 2.06
CA ASP A 37 11.06 14.83 2.74
C ASP A 37 10.38 13.55 3.23
N ARG A 38 9.17 13.62 3.82
CA ARG A 38 8.39 12.44 4.21
C ARG A 38 8.12 11.50 3.03
N PHE A 39 7.76 12.04 1.87
CA PHE A 39 7.55 11.23 0.66
C PHE A 39 8.87 10.59 0.17
N CYS A 40 9.97 11.35 0.18
CA CYS A 40 11.29 10.83 -0.19
C CYS A 40 11.74 9.71 0.75
N ASP A 41 11.57 9.89 2.07
CA ASP A 41 11.89 8.88 3.09
C ASP A 41 11.06 7.61 2.90
N ALA A 42 9.77 7.74 2.58
CA ALA A 42 8.92 6.60 2.24
C ALA A 42 9.45 5.85 1.00
N MET A 43 9.87 6.57 -0.04
CA MET A 43 10.43 5.97 -1.25
C MET A 43 11.79 5.30 -1.00
N ILE A 44 12.64 5.88 -0.15
CA ILE A 44 13.92 5.30 0.28
C ILE A 44 13.67 4.03 1.08
N GLN A 45 12.75 4.05 2.04
CA GLN A 45 12.41 2.86 2.83
C GLN A 45 11.85 1.74 1.95
N ILE A 46 10.99 2.07 0.98
CA ILE A 46 10.51 1.10 -0.02
C ILE A 46 11.68 0.55 -0.86
N ARG A 47 12.68 1.36 -1.19
CA ARG A 47 13.88 0.88 -1.91
C ARG A 47 14.68 -0.11 -1.06
N GLU A 48 14.77 0.10 0.25
CA GLU A 48 15.41 -0.85 1.16
C GLU A 48 14.60 -2.14 1.30
N GLU A 49 13.27 -2.08 1.33
CA GLU A 49 12.42 -3.28 1.27
C GLU A 49 12.64 -4.07 -0.03
N ILE A 50 12.76 -3.36 -1.17
CA ILE A 50 13.11 -3.99 -2.45
C ILE A 50 14.49 -4.65 -2.36
N ARG A 51 15.47 -3.97 -1.76
CA ARG A 51 16.82 -4.53 -1.57
C ARG A 51 16.81 -5.79 -0.70
N ALA A 52 15.98 -5.80 0.34
CA ALA A 52 15.81 -6.94 1.22
C ALA A 52 15.17 -8.15 0.50
N VAL A 53 14.33 -7.91 -0.51
CA VAL A 53 13.86 -9.00 -1.39
C VAL A 53 14.94 -9.42 -2.38
N GLU A 54 15.67 -8.47 -2.98
CA GLU A 54 16.76 -8.75 -3.93
C GLU A 54 17.88 -9.61 -3.31
N ASN A 55 18.19 -9.39 -2.03
CA ASN A 55 19.24 -10.10 -1.31
C ASN A 55 18.76 -11.34 -0.54
N GLY A 56 17.45 -11.64 -0.57
CA GLY A 56 16.85 -12.81 0.09
C GLY A 56 16.64 -12.68 1.60
N THR A 57 16.71 -11.47 2.17
CA THR A 57 16.37 -11.23 3.58
C THR A 57 14.86 -11.29 3.80
N LEU A 58 14.07 -10.80 2.85
CA LEU A 58 12.61 -10.95 2.79
C LEU A 58 12.25 -11.99 1.74
N ASP A 59 11.20 -12.78 2.03
CA ASP A 59 10.67 -13.73 1.07
C ASP A 59 10.17 -13.01 -0.20
N LYS A 60 10.30 -13.67 -1.34
CA LYS A 60 9.97 -13.07 -2.65
C LYS A 60 8.46 -12.89 -2.85
N ASP A 61 7.67 -13.78 -2.27
CA ASP A 61 6.23 -13.86 -2.46
C ASP A 61 5.47 -13.38 -1.23
N ASP A 62 6.03 -13.54 -0.02
CA ASP A 62 5.50 -13.03 1.25
C ASP A 62 6.35 -11.87 1.81
N ASN A 63 6.03 -10.65 1.38
CA ASN A 63 6.70 -9.44 1.84
C ASN A 63 5.76 -8.23 1.85
N PRO A 64 6.14 -7.14 2.55
CA PRO A 64 5.28 -5.97 2.66
C PRO A 64 4.91 -5.35 1.30
N LEU A 65 5.79 -5.42 0.30
CA LEU A 65 5.53 -4.87 -1.04
C LEU A 65 4.42 -5.65 -1.77
N LYS A 66 4.41 -6.97 -1.61
CA LYS A 66 3.46 -7.88 -2.25
C LYS A 66 2.10 -7.88 -1.57
N ASN A 67 2.08 -7.80 -0.25
CA ASN A 67 0.86 -7.91 0.55
C ASN A 67 0.17 -6.55 0.82
N ALA A 68 0.88 -5.42 0.61
CA ALA A 68 0.26 -4.11 0.74
C ALA A 68 -0.98 -3.90 -0.15
N PRO A 69 -1.98 -3.11 0.29
CA PRO A 69 -1.98 -2.35 1.54
C PRO A 69 -2.48 -3.18 2.73
N HIS A 70 -2.02 -2.87 3.94
CA HIS A 70 -2.31 -3.63 5.15
C HIS A 70 -3.46 -2.99 5.95
N THR A 71 -4.55 -3.72 6.14
CA THR A 71 -5.77 -3.19 6.79
C THR A 71 -5.72 -3.31 8.31
N ALA A 72 -6.55 -2.53 9.01
CA ALA A 72 -6.69 -2.65 10.46
C ALA A 72 -7.25 -4.03 10.87
N ALA A 73 -8.14 -4.62 10.06
CA ALA A 73 -8.69 -5.95 10.32
C ALA A 73 -7.61 -7.05 10.23
N GLU A 74 -6.74 -6.96 9.22
CA GLU A 74 -5.60 -7.85 9.04
C GLU A 74 -4.61 -7.75 10.22
N LEU A 75 -4.34 -6.54 10.70
CA LEU A 75 -3.45 -6.32 11.84
C LEU A 75 -3.92 -7.06 13.12
N VAL A 76 -5.21 -6.98 13.41
CA VAL A 76 -5.83 -7.56 14.62
C VAL A 76 -5.98 -9.09 14.52
N GLY A 77 -5.99 -9.62 13.30
CA GLY A 77 -6.09 -11.05 13.04
C GLY A 77 -4.82 -11.85 13.37
N GLU A 78 -4.88 -13.15 13.03
CA GLU A 78 -3.70 -14.00 13.01
C GLU A 78 -2.69 -13.47 11.99
N TRP A 79 -1.39 -13.51 12.36
CA TRP A 79 -0.33 -12.95 11.54
C TRP A 79 0.58 -14.06 11.03
N ALA A 80 0.33 -14.45 9.79
CA ALA A 80 1.02 -15.54 9.10
C ALA A 80 2.19 -15.06 8.22
N HIS A 81 2.55 -13.77 8.28
CA HIS A 81 3.60 -13.17 7.46
C HIS A 81 5.00 -13.37 8.05
N GLY A 82 6.00 -13.49 7.17
CA GLY A 82 7.43 -13.55 7.52
C GLY A 82 8.06 -12.23 7.96
N TYR A 83 7.29 -11.15 8.02
CA TYR A 83 7.70 -9.81 8.48
C TYR A 83 6.81 -9.34 9.63
N SER A 84 7.21 -8.31 10.37
CA SER A 84 6.47 -7.88 11.56
C SER A 84 5.25 -7.02 11.24
N ARG A 85 4.29 -6.97 12.16
CA ARG A 85 3.14 -6.06 12.09
C ARG A 85 3.58 -4.60 12.02
N GLU A 86 4.54 -4.22 12.84
CA GLU A 86 5.12 -2.88 12.87
C GLU A 86 5.74 -2.52 11.52
N GLN A 87 6.48 -3.44 10.90
CA GLN A 87 7.01 -3.23 9.55
C GLN A 87 5.88 -3.04 8.53
N ALA A 88 4.75 -3.74 8.69
CA ALA A 88 3.60 -3.61 7.81
C ALA A 88 2.92 -2.23 7.94
N VAL A 89 2.62 -1.80 9.16
CA VAL A 89 1.72 -0.64 9.39
C VAL A 89 2.43 0.63 9.88
N TYR A 90 3.64 0.55 10.42
CA TYR A 90 4.46 1.68 10.86
C TYR A 90 5.92 1.56 10.36
N PRO A 91 6.15 1.52 9.04
CA PRO A 91 7.50 1.39 8.48
C PRO A 91 8.42 2.59 8.76
N LEU A 92 7.86 3.74 9.18
CA LEU A 92 8.60 4.90 9.65
C LEU A 92 8.02 5.38 11.00
N PRO A 93 8.85 5.86 11.94
CA PRO A 93 8.38 6.36 13.24
C PRO A 93 7.37 7.51 13.13
N SER A 94 7.50 8.35 12.11
CA SER A 94 6.62 9.51 11.85
C SER A 94 5.17 9.13 11.57
N LEU A 95 4.87 7.85 11.30
CA LEU A 95 3.52 7.37 10.98
C LEU A 95 2.70 7.02 12.22
N VAL A 96 3.32 6.94 13.41
CA VAL A 96 2.64 6.53 14.64
C VAL A 96 1.64 7.59 15.10
N GLU A 97 1.96 8.87 14.94
CA GLU A 97 1.12 9.98 15.40
C GLU A 97 -0.09 10.23 14.49
N ALA A 98 0.03 9.94 13.20
CA ALA A 98 -0.99 10.23 12.19
C ALA A 98 -1.14 9.08 11.18
N LYS A 99 -1.78 7.99 11.60
CA LYS A 99 -2.00 6.81 10.77
C LYS A 99 -3.27 6.91 9.94
N TYR A 100 -3.12 6.85 8.62
CA TYR A 100 -4.21 6.50 7.71
C TYR A 100 -4.34 4.97 7.59
N TRP A 101 -5.56 4.45 7.69
CA TRP A 101 -5.85 3.03 7.51
C TRP A 101 -6.49 2.77 6.14
N PRO A 102 -5.92 1.89 5.30
CA PRO A 102 -6.59 1.45 4.09
C PRO A 102 -7.85 0.65 4.48
N PRO A 103 -9.03 1.00 3.93
CA PRO A 103 -10.29 0.38 4.33
C PRO A 103 -10.45 -1.04 3.78
N VAL A 104 -9.72 -1.38 2.71
CA VAL A 104 -9.72 -2.70 2.06
C VAL A 104 -8.31 -3.08 1.64
N GLY A 105 -8.07 -4.37 1.46
CA GLY A 105 -6.84 -4.90 0.90
C GLY A 105 -6.67 -4.60 -0.59
N ARG A 106 -5.76 -5.31 -1.25
CA ARG A 106 -5.49 -5.12 -2.67
C ARG A 106 -6.70 -5.58 -3.51
N VAL A 107 -7.25 -4.63 -4.28
CA VAL A 107 -8.37 -4.88 -5.20
C VAL A 107 -7.99 -5.88 -6.30
N ASP A 108 -8.89 -6.83 -6.58
CA ASP A 108 -8.81 -7.73 -7.74
C ASP A 108 -9.49 -7.08 -8.95
N ASN A 109 -8.66 -6.50 -9.83
CA ASN A 109 -9.16 -5.83 -11.03
C ASN A 109 -9.75 -6.83 -12.05
N VAL A 110 -9.13 -8.01 -12.20
CA VAL A 110 -9.52 -8.98 -13.24
C VAL A 110 -10.86 -9.61 -12.90
N PHE A 111 -11.12 -9.88 -11.61
CA PHE A 111 -12.41 -10.36 -11.17
C PHE A 111 -13.52 -9.36 -11.46
N GLY A 112 -13.30 -8.06 -11.19
CA GLY A 112 -14.27 -7.00 -11.47
C GLY A 112 -14.64 -6.90 -12.95
N ASP A 113 -13.64 -6.97 -13.84
CA ASP A 113 -13.87 -6.94 -15.29
C ASP A 113 -14.66 -8.16 -15.79
N ARG A 114 -14.50 -9.32 -15.14
CA ARG A 114 -15.20 -10.57 -15.49
C ARG A 114 -16.61 -10.67 -14.89
N ASN A 115 -16.88 -9.96 -13.80
CA ASN A 115 -18.14 -10.01 -13.05
C ASN A 115 -18.71 -8.60 -12.94
N LEU A 116 -19.13 -8.05 -14.08
CA LEU A 116 -19.51 -6.64 -14.19
C LEU A 116 -20.78 -6.34 -13.39
N VAL A 117 -20.62 -5.62 -12.27
CA VAL A 117 -21.70 -5.09 -11.44
C VAL A 117 -21.52 -3.58 -11.33
N CYS A 118 -22.39 -2.81 -12.00
CA CYS A 118 -22.31 -1.34 -12.06
C CYS A 118 -23.46 -0.63 -11.35
N ALA A 119 -24.23 -1.36 -10.55
CA ALA A 119 -25.30 -0.84 -9.70
C ALA A 119 -25.15 -1.42 -8.30
N CYS A 120 -25.76 -0.77 -7.31
CA CYS A 120 -25.74 -1.31 -5.95
C CYS A 120 -26.32 -2.74 -5.96
N PRO A 121 -25.59 -3.71 -5.38
CA PRO A 121 -26.16 -5.00 -5.02
C PRO A 121 -27.45 -4.85 -4.21
N SER A 122 -28.32 -5.86 -4.21
CA SER A 122 -29.48 -5.86 -3.33
C SER A 122 -29.04 -5.82 -1.87
N ILE A 123 -29.85 -5.21 -0.99
CA ILE A 123 -29.57 -5.16 0.46
C ILE A 123 -29.34 -6.57 1.02
N GLU A 124 -30.05 -7.57 0.49
CA GLU A 124 -29.92 -8.98 0.84
C GLU A 124 -28.49 -9.51 0.67
N SER A 125 -27.77 -9.08 -0.37
CA SER A 125 -26.38 -9.53 -0.61
C SER A 125 -25.36 -9.03 0.42
N TYR A 126 -25.73 -8.04 1.25
CA TYR A 126 -24.89 -7.54 2.33
C TYR A 126 -25.13 -8.25 3.67
N GLN A 127 -26.14 -9.13 3.75
CA GLN A 127 -26.48 -9.82 5.00
C GLN A 127 -25.55 -11.00 5.31
N ASP A 128 -24.83 -11.51 4.30
CA ASP A 128 -23.97 -12.69 4.39
C ASP A 128 -22.45 -12.35 4.45
N ALA A 129 -22.09 -11.07 4.56
CA ALA A 129 -20.70 -10.57 4.51
C ALA A 129 -20.15 -10.19 5.89
#